data_AF-S4NVH6-F1
#
_entry.id   AF-S4NVH6-F1
#
_cell.length_a   1.000
_cell.length_b   1.000
_cell.length_c   1.000
_cell.angle_alpha   90.00
_cell.angle_beta   90.00
_cell.angle_gamma   90.00
#
_symmetry.space_group_name_H-M   'P 1'
#
loop_
_entity.id
_entity.type
_entity.pdbx_description
1 polymer ?
#
loop_
_entity_poly.entity_id
_entity_poly.type
_entity_poly.pdbx_seq_one_letter_code
_entity_poly.pdbx_strand_id
1 'polypeptide(L)'
;MYGAEVHNVKDSDDVDISLAVCAAGISVARDGLVMNRFPWTKILKISYHKRVYTLRLRASEFDEYETHLSFKLPSSRASKR
;
A
#
# COMPACT_ATOMS: atom_id res chain seq x y z
N MET A 1 8.86 15.78 6.96
CA MET A 1 7.70 15.22 6.24
C MET A 1 7.17 16.28 5.28
N TYR A 2 7.67 16.33 4.05
CA TYR A 2 7.21 17.27 3.01
C TYR A 2 6.74 16.41 1.82
N GLY A 3 5.47 16.48 1.46
CA GLY A 3 4.92 15.85 0.25
C GLY A 3 4.63 14.34 0.31
N ALA A 4 4.54 13.73 1.50
CA ALA A 4 4.03 12.36 1.63
C ALA A 4 2.50 12.40 1.88
N GLU A 5 1.72 11.83 0.98
CA GLU A 5 0.27 11.70 1.15
C GLU A 5 -0.02 10.45 2.00
N VAL A 6 -0.68 10.63 3.14
CA VAL A 6 -0.96 9.54 4.07
C VAL A 6 -2.44 9.18 4.02
N HIS A 7 -2.72 7.91 3.76
CA HIS A 7 -4.06 7.33 3.71
C HIS A 7 -4.20 6.27 4.79
N ASN A 8 -5.20 6.43 5.66
CA ASN A 8 -5.55 5.40 6.62
C ASN A 8 -6.39 4.33 5.92
N VAL A 9 -5.90 3.10 5.94
CA VAL A 9 -6.52 1.93 5.31
C VAL A 9 -6.49 0.76 6.30
N LYS A 10 -7.23 -0.29 5.99
CA LYS A 10 -7.22 -1.53 6.75
C LYS A 10 -6.59 -2.63 5.91
N ASP A 11 -5.94 -3.59 6.53
CA ASP A 11 -5.45 -4.77 5.83
C ASP A 11 -6.57 -5.81 5.57
N SER A 12 -6.24 -6.94 4.95
CA SER A 12 -7.16 -8.08 4.82
C SER A 12 -7.71 -8.55 6.17
N ASP A 13 -6.88 -8.50 7.21
CA ASP A 13 -7.16 -8.91 8.59
C ASP A 13 -7.85 -7.81 9.44
N ASP A 14 -8.42 -6.79 8.80
CA ASP A 14 -9.11 -5.64 9.42
C ASP A 14 -8.24 -4.80 10.36
N VAL A 15 -6.91 -4.95 10.29
CA VAL A 15 -5.98 -4.16 11.09
C VAL A 15 -5.80 -2.77 10.48
N ASP A 16 -5.98 -1.74 11.30
CA ASP A 16 -5.73 -0.35 10.91
C ASP A 16 -4.25 -0.11 10.63
N ILE A 17 -3.97 0.40 9.44
CA ILE A 17 -2.64 0.76 8.94
C ILE A 17 -2.71 2.10 8.19
N SER A 18 -1.56 2.73 8.00
CA SER A 18 -1.43 3.97 7.25
C SER A 18 -0.51 3.76 6.05
N LEU A 19 -1.04 3.97 4.85
CA LEU A 19 -0.25 4.00 3.61
C LEU A 19 0.26 5.42 3.37
N ALA A 20 1.57 5.60 3.36
CA ALA A 20 2.21 6.84 2.96
C ALA A 20 2.76 6.72 1.54
N VAL A 21 2.25 7.54 0.62
CA VAL A 21 2.73 7.65 -0.75
C VAL A 21 3.71 8.81 -0.83
N CYS A 22 4.93 8.55 -1.30
CA CYS A 22 5.96 9.56 -1.48
C CYS A 22 6.68 9.38 -2.82
N ALA A 23 7.50 10.36 -3.22
CA ALA A 23 8.25 10.30 -4.48
C ALA A 23 9.15 9.06 -4.60
N ALA A 24 9.61 8.48 -3.46
CA ALA A 24 10.44 7.29 -3.46
C ALA A 24 9.64 5.97 -3.58
N GLY A 25 8.34 5.98 -3.24
CA GLY A 25 7.52 4.76 -3.24
C GLY A 25 6.32 4.84 -2.32
N ILE A 26 5.79 3.67 -1.97
CA ILE A 26 4.71 3.48 -1.01
C ILE A 26 5.27 2.89 0.26
N SER A 27 4.97 3.46 1.42
CA SER A 27 5.34 2.92 2.73
C SER A 27 4.10 2.55 3.53
N VAL A 28 4.12 1.38 4.18
CA VAL A 28 3.08 0.96 5.11
C VAL A 28 3.58 1.24 6.52
N ALA A 29 2.83 2.03 7.27
CA ALA A 29 3.04 2.27 8.67
C ALA A 29 1.90 1.68 9.51
N ARG A 30 2.21 1.25 10.72
CA ARG A 30 1.24 0.85 11.74
C ARG A 30 1.67 1.53 13.05
N ASP A 31 0.74 2.17 13.74
CA ASP A 31 0.98 2.84 15.03
C ASP A 31 2.17 3.82 15.02
N GLY A 32 2.39 4.50 13.89
CA GLY A 32 3.51 5.43 13.70
C GLY A 32 4.86 4.79 13.35
N LEU A 33 4.94 3.45 13.32
CA LEU A 33 6.12 2.72 12.89
C LEU A 33 5.99 2.29 11.43
N VAL A 34 6.97 2.63 10.59
CA VAL A 34 7.03 2.18 9.20
C VAL A 34 7.46 0.72 9.16
N MET A 35 6.52 -0.17 8.85
CA MET A 35 6.74 -1.62 8.79
C MET A 35 7.37 -2.00 7.44
N ASN A 36 6.77 -1.55 6.33
CA ASN A 36 7.19 -1.93 5.00
C ASN A 36 7.42 -0.70 4.11
N ARG A 37 8.40 -0.80 3.20
CA ARG A 37 8.65 0.19 2.15
C ARG A 37 8.69 -0.51 0.81
N PHE A 38 7.91 -0.01 -0.13
CA PHE A 38 7.77 -0.51 -1.49
C PHE A 38 8.21 0.58 -2.46
N PRO A 39 9.47 0.53 -2.94
CA PRO A 39 9.94 1.43 -3.98
C PRO A 39 9.11 1.26 -5.25
N TRP A 40 8.94 2.33 -6.04
CA TRP A 40 8.21 2.26 -7.32
C TRP A 40 8.75 1.18 -8.25
N THR A 41 10.06 0.90 -8.21
CA THR A 41 10.71 -0.15 -9.01
C THR A 41 10.25 -1.57 -8.69
N LYS A 42 9.76 -1.82 -7.46
CA LYS A 42 9.23 -3.14 -7.05
C LYS A 42 7.73 -3.28 -7.35
N ILE A 43 7.01 -2.19 -7.62
CA ILE A 43 5.56 -2.20 -7.86
C ILE A 43 5.30 -2.43 -9.36
N LEU A 44 4.71 -3.56 -9.71
CA LEU A 44 4.33 -3.89 -11.09
C LEU A 44 2.99 -3.25 -11.48
N LYS A 45 2.00 -3.31 -10.58
CA LYS A 45 0.65 -2.83 -10.87
C LYS A 45 -0.02 -2.32 -9.63
N ILE A 46 -0.67 -1.18 -9.76
CA ILE A 46 -1.60 -0.63 -8.78
C ILE A 46 -2.99 -0.75 -9.36
N SER A 47 -3.89 -1.35 -8.62
CA SER A 47 -5.29 -1.51 -9.02
C SER A 47 -6.21 -1.19 -7.86
N TYR A 48 -7.41 -0.74 -8.15
CA TYR A 48 -8.43 -0.53 -7.14
C TYR A 48 -9.74 -1.17 -7.61
N HIS A 49 -10.45 -1.82 -6.68
CA HIS A 49 -11.78 -2.36 -6.89
C HIS A 49 -12.70 -1.98 -5.73
N LYS A 50 -13.62 -1.04 -5.99
CA LYS A 50 -14.50 -0.44 -4.97
C LYS A 50 -13.70 0.16 -3.81
N ARG A 51 -13.63 -0.55 -2.68
CA ARG A 51 -12.91 -0.15 -1.47
C ARG A 51 -11.61 -0.91 -1.29
N VAL A 52 -11.20 -1.74 -2.24
CA VAL A 52 -9.99 -2.56 -2.12
C VAL A 52 -8.91 -2.00 -3.05
N TYR A 53 -7.76 -1.64 -2.52
CA TYR A 53 -6.55 -1.32 -3.27
C TYR A 53 -5.65 -2.53 -3.28
N THR A 54 -5.20 -2.94 -4.47
CA THR A 54 -4.30 -4.07 -4.64
C THR A 54 -3.01 -3.61 -5.30
N LEU A 55 -1.88 -3.82 -4.61
CA LEU A 55 -0.54 -3.67 -5.16
C LEU A 55 -0.03 -5.04 -5.58
N ARG A 56 0.37 -5.17 -6.84
CA ARG A 56 1.15 -6.31 -7.33
C ARG A 56 2.61 -5.94 -7.31
N LEU A 57 3.41 -6.70 -6.57
CA LEU A 57 4.85 -6.52 -6.50
C LEU A 57 5.54 -7.51 -7.43
N ARG A 58 6.71 -7.12 -7.93
CA ARG A 58 7.57 -8.00 -8.73
C ARG A 58 8.12 -9.10 -7.83
N ALA A 59 8.05 -10.35 -8.31
CA ALA A 59 8.81 -11.46 -7.75
C ALA A 59 10.31 -11.08 -7.79
N SER A 60 10.94 -11.05 -6.62
CA SER A 60 12.39 -10.82 -6.51
C SER A 60 13.10 -12.16 -6.44
N GLU A 61 14.44 -12.19 -6.54
CA GLU A 61 15.22 -13.43 -6.47
C GLU A 61 14.99 -14.25 -5.17
N PHE A 62 14.39 -13.64 -4.14
CA PHE A 62 14.03 -14.26 -2.86
C PHE A 62 12.52 -14.43 -2.63
N ASP A 63 11.67 -13.94 -3.54
CA ASP A 63 10.21 -14.06 -3.47
C ASP A 63 9.77 -14.91 -4.68
N GLU A 64 9.59 -16.21 -4.49
CA GLU A 64 9.21 -17.18 -5.54
C GLU A 64 7.81 -16.91 -6.14
N TYR A 65 7.03 -16.01 -5.51
CA TYR A 65 5.65 -15.69 -5.89
C TYR A 65 5.44 -14.19 -6.06
N GLU A 66 4.54 -13.82 -6.98
CA GLU A 66 4.02 -12.46 -7.06
C GLU A 66 3.30 -12.10 -5.75
N THR A 67 3.82 -11.12 -5.01
CA THR A 67 3.15 -10.66 -3.79
C THR A 67 1.98 -9.74 -4.17
N HIS A 68 0.78 -10.14 -3.76
CA HIS A 68 -0.44 -9.35 -3.88
C HIS A 68 -0.80 -8.75 -2.52
N LEU A 69 -0.55 -7.46 -2.33
CA LEU A 69 -0.98 -6.75 -1.12
C LEU A 69 -2.34 -6.13 -1.36
N SER A 70 -3.32 -6.44 -0.50
CA SER A 70 -4.69 -5.95 -0.64
C SER A 70 -5.13 -5.17 0.58
N PHE A 71 -5.39 -3.88 0.39
CA PHE A 71 -5.78 -2.94 1.43
C PHE A 71 -7.25 -2.54 1.26
N LYS A 72 -8.03 -2.58 2.33
CA LYS A 72 -9.41 -2.12 2.38
C LYS A 72 -9.47 -0.67 2.87
N LEU A 73 -9.97 0.24 2.06
CA LEU A 73 -10.20 1.63 2.45
C LEU A 73 -11.53 1.76 3.21
N PRO A 74 -11.58 2.59 4.26
CA PRO A 74 -12.80 2.82 5.03
C PRO A 74 -13.88 3.56 4.21
N SER A 75 -13.52 4.27 3.13
CA SER A 75 -14.45 5.08 2.35
C SER A 75 -14.13 5.09 0.84
N SER A 76 -15.17 4.98 0.01
CA SER A 76 -15.15 5.11 -1.47
C SER A 76 -14.58 6.45 -1.96
N ARG A 77 -14.59 7.48 -1.10
CA ARG A 77 -14.08 8.81 -1.43
C ARG A 77 -12.56 8.93 -1.26
N ALA A 78 -11.96 8.07 -0.43
CA ALA A 78 -10.51 7.98 -0.26
C ALA A 78 -9.85 7.12 -1.35
N SER A 79 -10.62 6.29 -2.04
CA SER A 79 -10.15 5.39 -3.12
C SER A 79 -10.05 6.04 -4.50
N LYS A 80 -10.19 7.36 -4.61
CA LYS A 80 -10.14 8.09 -5.88
C LYS A 80 -9.32 9.39 -5.82
N ARG A 81 -8.70 9.67 -4.68
CA ARG A 81 -7.69 10.74 -4.57
C ARG A 81 -6.33 10.11 -4.72
#